data_AF-A0A7Y3WXB4-F1
#
_entry.id   AF-A0A7Y3WXB4-F1
#
_cell.length_a   1.000
_cell.length_b   1.000
_cell.length_c   1.000
_cell.angle_alpha   90.00
_cell.angle_beta   90.00
_cell.angle_gamma   90.00
#
_symmetry.space_group_name_H-M   'P 1'
#
loop_
_entity.id
_entity.type
_entity.pdbx_description
1 polymer ?
#
loop_
_entity_poly.entity_id
_entity_poly.type
_entity_poly.pdbx_seq_one_letter_code
_entity_poly.pdbx_strand_id
1 'polypeptide(L)'
;MPHRDDLSTAPTFRTWHILSGKEYINRALRDGESALRFVSCQESWVLRSIIRRTAPALLVCLTLITGCASRPDGVLVPIAASVPGASKVDLLVATTRAPSGNPGTLFSGERDQDISLTEIMVSIPPEKNRKVGEVQWPKKLPANPLKDFATVEVKAINTETGARQWLQHSLPKSRRVMVFVHGFNNTYEDSVYRFAQIVHDSGAEVAPVIFTWPSRGSVFDYNYDKESTNYSRDALETTLRKIAEDPRVKDITVMAHSMGSWLTVEALRQMAIRDKRVNPKISDVILASPDLDVDVFSKQYRAMGKDHPRFTLFTSRDDRALRASRFISGNVDRLGQIDPSVEPYRSQLETAGITVIDLTQLKAGDSLNHGKFAASPEVVQLIGQRLVTGQTITDSDIGLGERLGAVALGTAQGVGSAASLVVSAPIAVFDPNTRRTYNEQIDRFGRTVGGTVSGAVGN
;
A
#
# COMPACT_ATOMS: atom_id res chain seq x y z
N MET A 1 47.94 -57.13 8.81
CA MET A 1 49.03 -57.81 9.56
C MET A 1 50.34 -57.49 8.90
N PRO A 2 51.47 -57.32 9.62
CA PRO A 2 51.70 -57.58 11.05
C PRO A 2 52.28 -56.33 11.77
N HIS A 3 52.66 -56.24 13.05
CA HIS A 3 52.52 -56.99 14.31
C HIS A 3 52.89 -55.95 15.41
N ARG A 4 52.09 -55.79 16.48
CA ARG A 4 52.31 -56.22 17.88
C ARG A 4 53.49 -55.59 18.66
N ASP A 5 53.11 -54.98 19.79
CA ASP A 5 53.57 -55.17 21.20
C ASP A 5 55.09 -55.04 21.47
N ASP A 6 55.57 -54.36 22.50
CA ASP A 6 55.41 -54.71 23.92
C ASP A 6 56.18 -53.70 24.82
N LEU A 7 55.90 -53.83 26.11
CA LEU A 7 56.19 -53.05 27.29
C LEU A 7 57.64 -53.08 27.81
N SER A 8 57.88 -52.09 28.67
CA SER A 8 58.71 -52.12 29.89
C SER A 8 60.23 -51.91 29.76
N THR A 9 60.74 -50.90 30.48
CA THR A 9 61.60 -51.07 31.67
C THR A 9 62.16 -49.71 32.12
N ALA A 10 61.87 -49.33 33.38
CA ALA A 10 62.69 -48.39 34.15
C ALA A 10 63.94 -49.15 34.67
N PRO A 11 65.07 -48.51 35.06
CA PRO A 11 65.13 -47.87 36.38
C PRO A 11 66.15 -46.71 36.61
N THR A 12 65.89 -45.99 37.71
CA THR A 12 66.81 -45.44 38.75
C THR A 12 67.81 -44.28 38.49
N PHE A 13 67.43 -43.14 39.09
CA PHE A 13 68.15 -42.30 40.08
C PHE A 13 69.63 -41.90 39.88
N ARG A 14 69.86 -40.58 39.75
CA ARG A 14 70.88 -39.86 40.54
C ARG A 14 70.37 -38.49 41.00
N THR A 15 70.71 -38.19 42.25
CA THR A 15 70.17 -37.13 43.11
C THR A 15 70.75 -35.75 42.78
N TRP A 16 69.92 -34.75 43.05
CA TRP A 16 70.05 -33.33 42.72
C TRP A 16 71.06 -32.56 43.59
N HIS A 17 71.76 -31.60 42.99
CA HIS A 17 72.25 -30.40 43.66
C HIS A 17 71.50 -29.18 43.13
N ILE A 18 70.90 -28.42 44.05
CA ILE A 18 70.02 -27.28 43.79
C ILE A 18 70.87 -26.01 43.68
N LEU A 19 70.81 -25.34 42.52
CA LEU A 19 71.12 -23.90 42.38
C LEU A 19 69.78 -23.15 42.24
N SER A 20 69.66 -22.03 42.94
CA SER A 20 68.39 -21.37 43.30
C SER A 20 67.67 -20.70 42.12
N GLY A 21 66.37 -20.96 41.97
CA GLY A 21 65.50 -20.42 40.92
C GLY A 21 65.26 -18.90 40.89
N LYS A 22 65.92 -18.10 41.74
CA LYS A 22 65.71 -16.64 41.78
C LYS A 22 66.35 -15.88 40.61
N GLU A 23 67.45 -16.38 40.02
CA GLU A 23 68.11 -15.68 38.91
C GLU A 23 67.43 -15.93 37.54
N TYR A 24 66.79 -17.08 37.34
CA TYR A 24 66.09 -17.40 36.08
C TYR A 24 64.77 -16.61 35.94
N ILE A 25 64.05 -16.38 37.04
CA ILE A 25 62.75 -15.70 37.04
C ILE A 25 62.91 -14.20 36.72
N ASN A 26 63.95 -13.55 37.23
CA ASN A 26 64.17 -12.12 37.03
C ASN A 26 64.58 -11.74 35.60
N ARG A 27 65.07 -12.69 34.80
CA ARG A 27 65.39 -12.47 33.38
C ARG A 27 64.17 -12.64 32.49
N ALA A 28 63.36 -13.68 32.73
CA ALA A 28 62.13 -13.93 31.99
C ALA A 28 61.06 -12.84 32.16
N LEU A 29 60.97 -12.22 33.35
CA LEU A 29 60.00 -11.15 33.61
C LEU A 29 60.33 -9.83 32.89
N ARG A 30 61.62 -9.50 32.71
CA ARG A 30 62.03 -8.28 31.99
C ARG A 30 61.78 -8.35 30.48
N ASP A 31 61.99 -9.53 29.89
CA ASP A 31 61.74 -9.73 28.47
C ASP A 31 60.23 -9.80 28.16
N GLY A 32 59.43 -10.34 29.09
CA GLY A 32 57.97 -10.39 28.99
C GLY A 32 57.28 -9.02 29.07
N GLU A 33 57.69 -8.14 30.00
CA GLU A 33 57.11 -6.78 30.11
C GLU A 33 57.41 -5.91 28.88
N SER A 34 58.56 -6.10 28.24
CA SER A 34 58.98 -5.37 27.04
C SER A 34 58.15 -5.78 25.81
N ALA A 35 57.87 -7.08 25.67
CA ALA A 35 57.04 -7.60 24.58
C ALA A 35 55.55 -7.23 24.72
N LEU A 36 55.00 -7.26 25.94
CA LEU A 36 53.61 -6.88 26.22
C LEU A 36 53.34 -5.39 25.97
N ARG A 37 54.31 -4.51 26.23
CA ARG A 37 54.20 -3.07 25.93
C ARG A 37 54.20 -2.76 24.42
N PHE A 38 54.94 -3.54 23.62
CA PHE A 38 54.97 -3.37 22.16
C PHE A 38 53.65 -3.82 21.49
N VAL A 39 53.09 -4.96 21.90
CA VAL A 39 51.83 -5.49 21.35
C VAL A 39 50.64 -4.59 21.74
N SER A 40 50.58 -4.13 22.99
CA SER A 40 49.53 -3.21 23.48
C SER A 40 49.55 -1.85 22.76
N CYS A 41 50.72 -1.33 22.42
CA CYS A 41 50.85 -0.06 21.71
C CYS A 41 50.39 -0.18 20.24
N GLN A 42 50.70 -1.30 19.58
CA GLN A 42 50.36 -1.53 18.18
C GLN A 42 48.86 -1.78 17.95
N GLU A 43 48.19 -2.53 18.84
CA GLU A 43 46.73 -2.70 18.78
C GLU A 43 45.97 -1.40 19.01
N SER A 44 46.46 -0.56 19.94
CA SER A 44 45.85 0.74 20.21
C SER A 44 45.95 1.72 19.03
N TRP A 45 47.02 1.62 18.23
CA TRP A 45 47.24 2.49 17.07
C TRP A 45 46.39 2.06 15.85
N VAL A 46 46.24 0.76 15.63
CA VAL A 46 45.41 0.21 14.56
C VAL A 46 43.92 0.47 14.83
N LEU A 47 43.44 0.24 16.06
CA LEU A 47 42.05 0.57 16.42
C LEU A 47 41.77 2.08 16.33
N ARG A 48 42.69 2.94 16.80
CA ARG A 48 42.53 4.40 16.68
C ARG A 48 42.57 4.87 15.22
N SER A 49 43.38 4.25 14.37
CA SER A 49 43.45 4.53 12.92
C SER A 49 42.17 4.12 12.19
N ILE A 50 41.63 2.93 12.51
CA ILE A 50 40.36 2.44 11.93
C ILE A 50 39.20 3.35 12.38
N ILE A 51 39.06 3.62 13.68
CA ILE A 51 38.01 4.50 14.21
C ILE A 51 38.11 5.91 13.60
N ARG A 52 39.32 6.46 13.45
CA ARG A 52 39.53 7.80 12.89
C ARG A 52 39.25 7.88 11.38
N ARG A 53 39.34 6.76 10.66
CA ARG A 53 39.02 6.66 9.22
C ARG A 53 37.55 6.27 8.96
N THR A 54 36.91 5.50 9.83
CA THR A 54 35.51 5.07 9.68
C THR A 54 34.53 6.04 10.34
N ALA A 55 34.92 6.76 11.39
CA ALA A 55 34.04 7.71 12.07
C ALA A 55 33.47 8.81 11.16
N PRO A 56 34.23 9.45 10.24
CA PRO A 56 33.67 10.45 9.34
C PRO A 56 32.64 9.83 8.37
N ALA A 57 32.91 8.63 7.85
CA ALA A 57 31.99 7.92 6.95
C ALA A 57 30.72 7.47 7.68
N LEU A 58 30.85 7.01 8.93
CA LEU A 58 29.71 6.64 9.78
C LEU A 58 28.89 7.89 10.14
N LEU A 59 29.53 9.01 10.47
CA LEU A 59 28.87 10.28 10.77
C LEU A 59 28.13 10.83 9.53
N VAL A 60 28.74 10.76 8.34
CA VAL A 60 28.10 11.15 7.07
C VAL A 60 26.91 10.23 6.77
N CYS A 61 27.04 8.91 6.90
CA CYS A 61 25.91 7.98 6.79
C CYS A 61 24.81 8.26 7.81
N LEU A 62 25.14 8.58 9.07
CA LEU A 62 24.19 8.97 10.11
C LEU A 62 23.48 10.29 9.79
N THR A 63 24.17 11.28 9.20
CA THR A 63 23.56 12.56 8.79
C THR A 63 22.71 12.45 7.53
N LEU A 64 22.90 11.43 6.69
CA LEU A 64 22.05 11.18 5.51
C LEU A 64 20.73 10.48 5.88
N ILE A 65 20.57 9.97 7.10
CA ILE A 65 19.34 9.32 7.58
C ILE A 65 18.38 10.32 8.24
N THR A 66 18.83 11.52 8.63
CA THR A 66 18.02 12.52 9.34
C THR A 66 17.17 13.42 8.44
N GLY A 67 17.18 13.22 7.12
CA GLY A 67 16.56 14.13 6.14
C GLY A 67 15.14 13.78 5.67
N CYS A 68 14.47 12.77 6.22
CA CYS A 68 13.10 12.44 5.80
C CYS A 68 12.10 13.09 6.75
N ALA A 69 11.68 14.32 6.44
CA ALA A 69 10.50 14.91 7.09
C ALA A 69 9.27 14.05 6.73
N SER A 70 8.84 13.21 7.66
CA SER A 70 7.56 12.50 7.56
C SER A 70 6.41 13.50 7.55
N ARG A 71 5.31 13.13 6.89
CA ARG A 71 4.07 13.93 6.95
C ARG A 71 3.61 14.00 8.42
N PRO A 72 3.05 15.12 8.88
CA PRO A 72 2.52 15.23 10.22
C PRO A 72 1.31 14.30 10.40
N ASP A 73 1.27 13.57 11.51
CA ASP A 73 0.11 12.80 11.94
C ASP A 73 -0.94 13.71 12.57
N GLY A 74 -2.22 13.40 12.38
CA GLY A 74 -3.33 14.15 12.99
C GLY A 74 -4.14 15.04 12.03
N VAL A 75 -4.03 14.81 10.73
CA VAL A 75 -4.73 15.57 9.67
C VAL A 75 -6.26 15.51 9.75
N LEU A 76 -6.83 14.54 10.48
CA LEU A 76 -8.29 14.42 10.64
C LEU A 76 -8.85 15.26 11.79
N VAL A 77 -8.00 15.96 12.56
CA VAL A 77 -8.51 16.97 13.51
C VAL A 77 -9.17 18.10 12.72
N PRO A 78 -10.48 18.36 12.91
CA PRO A 78 -11.18 19.39 12.16
C PRO A 78 -10.64 20.79 12.43
N ILE A 79 -10.59 21.62 11.40
CA ILE A 79 -10.27 23.05 11.53
C ILE A 79 -11.49 23.90 11.14
N ALA A 80 -11.72 24.98 11.89
CA ALA A 80 -12.83 25.90 11.62
C ALA A 80 -12.60 26.84 10.41
N ALA A 81 -11.45 26.72 9.73
CA ALA A 81 -11.04 27.65 8.69
C ALA A 81 -11.69 27.31 7.34
N SER A 82 -12.39 28.29 6.76
CA SER A 82 -12.81 28.27 5.35
C SER A 82 -12.16 29.44 4.64
N VAL A 83 -11.70 29.21 3.41
CA VAL A 83 -10.97 30.23 2.62
C VAL A 83 -11.68 30.45 1.28
N PRO A 84 -11.72 31.70 0.76
CA PRO A 84 -12.37 31.96 -0.51
C PRO A 84 -11.78 31.13 -1.66
N GLY A 85 -12.68 30.52 -2.45
CA GLY A 85 -12.31 29.69 -3.60
C GLY A 85 -11.88 28.25 -3.26
N ALA A 86 -11.87 27.86 -1.99
CA ALA A 86 -11.73 26.44 -1.63
C ALA A 86 -13.06 25.70 -1.83
N SER A 87 -12.97 24.48 -2.32
CA SER A 87 -14.11 23.57 -2.45
C SER A 87 -14.26 22.72 -1.20
N LYS A 88 -15.43 22.10 -1.03
CA LYS A 88 -15.71 21.13 0.04
C LYS A 88 -16.23 19.84 -0.59
N VAL A 89 -15.73 18.71 -0.10
CA VAL A 89 -16.24 17.38 -0.43
C VAL A 89 -16.71 16.76 0.87
N ASP A 90 -17.99 16.44 0.92
CA ASP A 90 -18.63 15.74 2.04
C ASP A 90 -18.72 14.24 1.72
N LEU A 91 -18.08 13.41 2.53
CA LEU A 91 -17.90 11.97 2.33
C LEU A 91 -18.56 11.17 3.44
N LEU A 92 -19.19 10.06 3.10
CA LEU A 92 -19.54 9.02 4.07
C LEU A 92 -18.49 7.91 4.04
N VAL A 93 -17.86 7.66 5.18
CA VAL A 93 -16.91 6.57 5.35
C VAL A 93 -17.60 5.42 6.08
N ALA A 94 -17.61 4.24 5.46
CA ALA A 94 -17.94 2.97 6.11
C ALA A 94 -16.65 2.19 6.35
N THR A 95 -16.42 1.72 7.57
CA THR A 95 -15.15 1.09 7.92
C THR A 95 -15.31 -0.14 8.80
N THR A 96 -14.42 -1.11 8.61
CA THR A 96 -14.22 -2.28 9.49
C THR A 96 -12.91 -2.17 10.26
N ARG A 97 -12.33 -0.97 10.32
CA ARG A 97 -11.13 -0.66 11.11
C ARG A 97 -11.51 -0.42 12.56
N ALA A 98 -10.66 -0.88 13.48
CA ALA A 98 -10.79 -0.60 14.91
C ALA A 98 -10.52 0.88 15.19
N PRO A 99 -11.30 1.53 16.07
CA PRO A 99 -11.02 2.88 16.53
C PRO A 99 -9.58 3.02 17.04
N SER A 100 -8.90 4.09 16.63
CA SER A 100 -7.52 4.36 17.06
C SER A 100 -7.44 4.98 18.46
N GLY A 101 -8.55 5.52 18.98
CA GLY A 101 -8.57 6.34 20.20
C GLY A 101 -7.99 7.75 20.00
N ASN A 102 -7.53 8.11 18.80
CA ASN A 102 -6.94 9.40 18.49
C ASN A 102 -7.83 10.19 17.50
N PRO A 103 -8.28 11.41 17.84
CA PRO A 103 -9.16 12.21 16.98
C PRO A 103 -8.50 12.65 15.66
N GLY A 104 -7.17 12.60 15.57
CA GLY A 104 -6.43 12.98 14.37
C GLY A 104 -6.24 11.87 13.33
N THR A 105 -6.53 10.62 13.70
CA THR A 105 -6.44 9.43 12.82
C THR A 105 -7.77 8.66 12.74
N LEU A 106 -8.62 8.79 13.76
CA LEU A 106 -9.94 8.17 13.93
C LEU A 106 -9.89 6.64 14.01
N PHE A 107 -9.38 5.96 12.99
CA PHE A 107 -9.32 4.51 12.90
C PHE A 107 -7.90 4.02 12.60
N SER A 108 -7.58 2.85 13.14
CA SER A 108 -6.27 2.21 13.01
C SER A 108 -6.19 1.28 11.79
N GLY A 109 -5.05 0.58 11.65
CA GLY A 109 -4.91 -0.54 10.74
C GLY A 109 -5.49 -1.85 11.25
N GLU A 110 -6.02 -1.90 12.47
CA GLU A 110 -6.54 -3.13 13.07
C GLU A 110 -8.01 -3.38 12.73
N ARG A 111 -8.44 -4.64 12.86
CA ARG A 111 -9.81 -5.08 12.53
C ARG A 111 -10.77 -4.78 13.66
N ASP A 112 -11.96 -4.29 13.32
CA ASP A 112 -13.13 -4.23 14.17
C ASP A 112 -14.18 -5.24 13.70
N GLN A 113 -15.01 -5.72 14.62
CA GLN A 113 -16.09 -6.66 14.28
C GLN A 113 -17.26 -5.96 13.61
N ASP A 114 -17.48 -4.68 13.91
CA ASP A 114 -18.62 -3.92 13.46
C ASP A 114 -18.26 -2.92 12.35
N ILE A 115 -19.27 -2.54 11.57
CA ILE A 115 -19.15 -1.42 10.62
C ILE A 115 -19.33 -0.12 11.39
N SER A 116 -18.31 0.74 11.39
CA SER A 116 -18.43 2.12 11.85
C SER A 116 -18.69 3.06 10.67
N LEU A 117 -19.55 4.06 10.89
CA LEU A 117 -19.85 5.10 9.89
C LEU A 117 -19.37 6.47 10.38
N THR A 118 -18.77 7.24 9.48
CA THR A 118 -18.30 8.61 9.77
C THR A 118 -18.55 9.51 8.57
N GLU A 119 -19.23 10.63 8.81
CA GLU A 119 -19.32 11.76 7.88
C GLU A 119 -18.07 12.62 8.04
N ILE A 120 -17.36 12.88 6.94
CA ILE A 120 -16.14 13.69 6.92
C ILE A 120 -16.24 14.73 5.81
N MET A 121 -16.10 15.99 6.19
CA MET A 121 -16.01 17.09 5.23
C MET A 121 -14.54 17.51 5.05
N VAL A 122 -14.07 17.42 3.81
CA VAL A 122 -12.71 17.79 3.40
C VAL A 122 -12.75 19.07 2.59
N SER A 123 -11.97 20.07 2.99
CA SER A 123 -11.69 21.25 2.19
C SER A 123 -10.56 20.99 1.21
N ILE A 124 -10.78 21.37 -0.04
CA ILE A 124 -9.83 21.25 -1.15
C ILE A 124 -9.34 22.66 -1.49
N PRO A 125 -8.01 22.90 -1.61
CA PRO A 125 -7.47 24.22 -1.91
C PRO A 125 -8.03 24.83 -3.19
N PRO A 126 -8.00 26.18 -3.33
CA PRO A 126 -8.36 26.82 -4.58
C PRO A 126 -7.55 26.30 -5.76
N GLU A 127 -8.16 26.23 -6.94
CA GLU A 127 -7.55 25.66 -8.15
C GLU A 127 -6.18 26.27 -8.49
N LYS A 128 -6.04 27.58 -8.35
CA LYS A 128 -4.77 28.31 -8.56
C LYS A 128 -3.62 27.88 -7.64
N ASN A 129 -3.91 27.24 -6.52
CA ASN A 129 -2.94 26.85 -5.50
C ASN A 129 -2.73 25.33 -5.44
N ARG A 130 -3.36 24.57 -6.34
CA ARG A 130 -3.31 23.10 -6.34
C ARG A 130 -2.89 22.58 -7.71
N LYS A 131 -2.47 21.32 -7.71
CA LYS A 131 -2.24 20.53 -8.91
C LYS A 131 -3.25 19.38 -8.95
N VAL A 132 -3.99 19.29 -10.04
CA VAL A 132 -4.98 18.22 -10.28
C VAL A 132 -4.28 16.86 -10.24
N GLY A 133 -4.92 15.86 -9.62
CA GLY A 133 -4.38 14.51 -9.45
C GLY A 133 -3.50 14.32 -8.20
N GLU A 134 -3.10 15.41 -7.55
CA GLU A 134 -2.28 15.38 -6.33
C GLU A 134 -3.08 15.76 -5.09
N VAL A 135 -2.93 14.96 -4.04
CA VAL A 135 -3.36 15.34 -2.69
C VAL A 135 -2.28 16.24 -2.09
N GLN A 136 -2.57 17.53 -1.91
CA GLN A 136 -1.66 18.45 -1.21
C GLN A 136 -1.73 18.20 0.30
N TRP A 137 -0.82 17.37 0.80
CA TRP A 137 -0.74 17.05 2.22
C TRP A 137 -0.21 18.23 3.06
N PRO A 138 -0.78 18.49 4.25
CA PRO A 138 -0.23 19.46 5.18
C PRO A 138 1.23 19.15 5.53
N LYS A 139 2.10 20.16 5.46
CA LYS A 139 3.50 20.03 5.93
C LYS A 139 3.64 20.27 7.43
N LYS A 140 2.67 20.95 8.02
CA LYS A 140 2.56 21.30 9.44
C LYS A 140 1.08 21.32 9.81
N LEU A 141 0.77 21.07 11.09
CA LEU A 141 -0.59 21.21 11.62
C LEU A 141 -0.74 22.52 12.41
N PRO A 142 -1.95 23.13 12.42
CA PRO A 142 -3.13 22.75 11.66
C PRO A 142 -2.94 22.94 10.14
N ALA A 143 -3.70 22.19 9.33
CA ALA A 143 -3.67 22.30 7.87
C ALA A 143 -4.03 23.72 7.40
N ASN A 144 -3.48 24.15 6.27
CA ASN A 144 -3.83 25.45 5.67
C ASN A 144 -4.74 25.24 4.44
N PRO A 145 -6.05 25.52 4.50
CA PRO A 145 -6.97 25.34 3.37
C PRO A 145 -6.61 26.09 2.09
N LEU A 146 -5.73 27.11 2.14
CA LEU A 146 -5.25 27.78 0.93
C LEU A 146 -4.26 26.94 0.13
N LYS A 147 -3.62 25.94 0.76
CA LYS A 147 -2.49 25.18 0.19
C LYS A 147 -2.64 23.68 0.34
N ASP A 148 -3.33 23.22 1.38
CA ASP A 148 -3.40 21.84 1.80
C ASP A 148 -4.85 21.35 1.82
N PHE A 149 -5.04 20.06 1.57
CA PHE A 149 -6.26 19.37 1.95
C PHE A 149 -6.43 19.48 3.47
N ALA A 150 -7.63 19.82 3.91
CA ALA A 150 -7.90 20.04 5.33
C ALA A 150 -9.22 19.42 5.73
N THR A 151 -9.24 18.71 6.85
CA THR A 151 -10.48 18.23 7.45
C THR A 151 -11.17 19.39 8.14
N VAL A 152 -12.43 19.66 7.79
CA VAL A 152 -13.19 20.77 8.38
C VAL A 152 -14.36 20.29 9.23
N GLU A 153 -14.80 19.05 9.06
CA GLU A 153 -15.82 18.41 9.90
C GLU A 153 -15.59 16.91 9.98
N VAL A 154 -15.84 16.33 11.15
CA VAL A 154 -15.89 14.89 11.42
C VAL A 154 -17.08 14.62 12.32
N LYS A 155 -17.97 13.73 11.88
CA LYS A 155 -19.18 13.37 12.61
C LYS A 155 -19.42 11.87 12.56
N ALA A 156 -19.39 11.23 13.73
CA ALA A 156 -19.75 9.81 13.84
C ALA A 156 -21.25 9.63 13.54
N ILE A 157 -21.58 8.63 12.71
CA ILE A 157 -22.95 8.26 12.40
C ILE A 157 -23.25 6.93 13.07
N ASN A 158 -23.94 6.99 14.21
CA ASN A 158 -24.20 5.80 15.05
C ASN A 158 -25.54 5.13 14.76
N THR A 159 -26.28 5.57 13.74
CA THR A 159 -27.62 5.04 13.42
C THR A 159 -27.83 4.92 11.91
N GLU A 160 -28.61 3.91 11.51
CA GLU A 160 -29.04 3.73 10.12
C GLU A 160 -29.87 4.93 9.62
N THR A 161 -30.67 5.54 10.50
CA THR A 161 -31.40 6.78 10.18
C THR A 161 -30.46 7.94 9.88
N GLY A 162 -29.38 8.10 10.65
CA GLY A 162 -28.34 9.10 10.37
C GLY A 162 -27.67 8.88 9.02
N ALA A 163 -27.35 7.62 8.67
CA ALA A 163 -26.77 7.29 7.37
C ALA A 163 -27.74 7.60 6.20
N ARG A 164 -29.02 7.24 6.37
CA ARG A 164 -30.08 7.59 5.41
C ARG A 164 -30.30 9.10 5.28
N GLN A 165 -30.15 9.85 6.36
CA GLN A 165 -30.23 11.32 6.34
C GLN A 165 -29.03 11.91 5.60
N TRP A 166 -27.81 11.48 5.89
CA TRP A 166 -26.63 11.92 5.13
C TRP A 166 -26.83 11.67 3.64
N LEU A 167 -27.19 10.43 3.27
CA LEU A 167 -27.43 10.06 1.87
C LEU A 167 -28.50 10.93 1.22
N GLN A 168 -29.57 11.30 1.94
CA GLN A 168 -30.59 12.21 1.43
C GLN A 168 -30.05 13.58 1.04
N HIS A 169 -29.18 14.15 1.88
CA HIS A 169 -28.63 15.49 1.69
C HIS A 169 -27.53 15.50 0.63
N SER A 170 -26.72 14.44 0.57
CA SER A 170 -25.57 14.35 -0.32
C SER A 170 -25.92 13.79 -1.70
N LEU A 171 -27.14 13.27 -1.91
CA LEU A 171 -27.58 12.79 -3.23
C LEU A 171 -27.77 13.96 -4.22
N PRO A 172 -27.06 13.94 -5.36
CA PRO A 172 -27.28 14.89 -6.44
C PRO A 172 -28.60 14.62 -7.18
N LYS A 173 -28.98 15.52 -8.10
CA LYS A 173 -30.17 15.34 -8.97
C LYS A 173 -30.14 14.04 -9.77
N SER A 174 -28.94 13.59 -10.16
CA SER A 174 -28.71 12.31 -10.85
C SER A 174 -29.06 11.10 -9.98
N ARG A 175 -29.10 11.26 -8.65
CA ARG A 175 -29.34 10.23 -7.64
C ARG A 175 -28.35 9.06 -7.72
N ARG A 176 -27.12 9.38 -8.15
CA ARG A 176 -26.00 8.44 -8.27
C ARG A 176 -25.17 8.43 -7.00
N VAL A 177 -24.68 7.24 -6.63
CA VAL A 177 -23.74 7.03 -5.53
C VAL A 177 -22.45 6.47 -6.12
N MET A 178 -21.31 6.98 -5.67
CA MET A 178 -20.01 6.39 -5.98
C MET A 178 -19.44 5.78 -4.71
N VAL A 179 -19.14 4.48 -4.76
CA VAL A 179 -18.50 3.75 -3.66
C VAL A 179 -17.04 3.53 -4.01
N PHE A 180 -16.11 4.08 -3.25
CA PHE A 180 -14.68 3.85 -3.44
C PHE A 180 -14.12 2.83 -2.45
N VAL A 181 -13.29 1.91 -2.93
CA VAL A 181 -12.58 0.90 -2.13
C VAL A 181 -11.08 1.05 -2.34
N HIS A 182 -10.36 1.42 -1.29
CA HIS A 182 -8.92 1.68 -1.38
C HIS A 182 -8.08 0.41 -1.56
N GLY A 183 -6.82 0.60 -1.94
CA GLY A 183 -5.84 -0.46 -2.16
C GLY A 183 -4.98 -0.78 -0.94
N PHE A 184 -3.92 -1.56 -1.18
CA PHE A 184 -2.91 -1.93 -0.20
C PHE A 184 -2.07 -0.73 0.26
N ASN A 185 -1.52 -0.79 1.48
CA ASN A 185 -0.63 0.22 2.05
C ASN A 185 -1.29 1.61 2.19
N ASN A 186 -2.54 1.64 2.65
CA ASN A 186 -3.28 2.88 2.91
C ASN A 186 -3.71 2.98 4.37
N THR A 187 -3.39 4.11 5.00
CA THR A 187 -4.03 4.50 6.26
C THR A 187 -5.46 4.97 6.03
N TYR A 188 -6.20 5.22 7.11
CA TYR A 188 -7.57 5.71 7.02
C TYR A 188 -7.61 7.10 6.36
N GLU A 189 -6.77 8.02 6.80
CA GLU A 189 -6.66 9.38 6.25
C GLU A 189 -6.16 9.41 4.80
N ASP A 190 -5.23 8.51 4.43
CA ASP A 190 -4.77 8.37 3.03
C ASP A 190 -5.96 8.09 2.10
N SER A 191 -6.85 7.19 2.53
CA SER A 191 -8.02 6.76 1.78
C SER A 191 -9.05 7.88 1.64
N VAL A 192 -9.34 8.59 2.74
CA VAL A 192 -10.28 9.71 2.78
C VAL A 192 -9.82 10.85 1.85
N TYR A 193 -8.57 11.31 1.99
CA TYR A 193 -8.08 12.44 1.19
C TYR A 193 -7.93 12.08 -0.28
N ARG A 194 -7.51 10.85 -0.59
CA ARG A 194 -7.43 10.38 -1.98
C ARG A 194 -8.80 10.36 -2.63
N PHE A 195 -9.84 9.88 -1.94
CA PHE A 195 -11.17 9.86 -2.54
C PHE A 195 -11.78 11.25 -2.66
N ALA A 196 -11.58 12.13 -1.67
CA ALA A 196 -11.96 13.54 -1.79
C ALA A 196 -11.35 14.19 -3.05
N GLN A 197 -10.06 13.91 -3.32
CA GLN A 197 -9.37 14.38 -4.52
C GLN A 197 -10.01 13.82 -5.80
N ILE A 198 -10.27 12.52 -5.88
CA ILE A 198 -10.88 11.90 -7.07
C ILE A 198 -12.26 12.50 -7.36
N VAL A 199 -13.12 12.63 -6.35
CA VAL A 199 -14.47 13.18 -6.50
C VAL A 199 -14.41 14.63 -6.96
N HIS A 200 -13.57 15.43 -6.33
CA HIS A 200 -13.41 16.84 -6.69
C HIS A 200 -12.86 17.01 -8.11
N ASP A 201 -11.78 16.30 -8.44
CA ASP A 201 -11.06 16.50 -9.69
C ASP A 201 -11.79 15.90 -10.90
N SER A 202 -12.63 14.89 -10.68
CA SER A 202 -13.48 14.32 -11.73
C SER A 202 -14.69 15.18 -12.05
N GLY A 203 -15.10 16.07 -11.13
CA GLY A 203 -16.36 16.80 -11.24
C GLY A 203 -17.58 15.88 -11.22
N ALA A 204 -17.45 14.68 -10.65
CA ALA A 204 -18.52 13.69 -10.64
C ALA A 204 -19.71 14.17 -9.80
N GLU A 205 -20.90 14.23 -10.42
CA GLU A 205 -22.16 14.49 -9.71
C GLU A 205 -22.68 13.19 -9.07
N VAL A 206 -22.07 12.81 -7.94
CA VAL A 206 -22.36 11.60 -7.17
C VAL A 206 -22.41 11.90 -5.67
N ALA A 207 -23.14 11.10 -4.89
CA ALA A 207 -22.95 11.02 -3.45
C ALA A 207 -21.71 10.13 -3.18
N PRO A 208 -20.64 10.64 -2.54
CA PRO A 208 -19.39 9.92 -2.41
C PRO A 208 -19.33 9.11 -1.10
N VAL A 209 -19.32 7.79 -1.23
CA VAL A 209 -19.14 6.85 -0.13
C VAL A 209 -17.78 6.17 -0.27
N ILE A 210 -17.02 6.04 0.81
CA ILE A 210 -15.78 5.24 0.82
C ILE A 210 -15.91 4.09 1.79
N PHE A 211 -15.55 2.89 1.34
CA PHE A 211 -15.40 1.73 2.19
C PHE A 211 -13.92 1.52 2.51
N THR A 212 -13.55 1.60 3.78
CA THR A 212 -12.17 1.37 4.23
C THR A 212 -12.05 0.06 5.00
N TRP A 213 -11.12 -0.79 4.57
CA TRP A 213 -10.79 -2.06 5.21
C TRP A 213 -9.46 -1.95 5.99
N PRO A 214 -9.16 -2.86 6.94
CA PRO A 214 -8.00 -2.76 7.83
C PRO A 214 -6.65 -3.01 7.14
N SER A 215 -6.21 -2.03 6.34
CA SER A 215 -4.84 -1.93 5.87
C SER A 215 -3.98 -1.26 6.93
N ARG A 216 -2.85 -1.88 7.28
CA ARG A 216 -1.88 -1.31 8.22
C ARG A 216 -1.03 -0.19 7.64
N GLY A 217 -1.20 0.17 6.37
CA GLY A 217 -0.36 1.21 5.77
C GLY A 217 1.13 0.85 5.84
N SER A 218 1.48 -0.40 5.56
CA SER A 218 2.87 -0.82 5.52
C SER A 218 3.12 -1.88 4.45
N VAL A 219 4.19 -1.73 3.66
CA VAL A 219 4.61 -2.74 2.68
C VAL A 219 4.93 -4.10 3.29
N PHE A 220 5.30 -4.15 4.58
CA PHE A 220 5.63 -5.40 5.28
C PHE A 220 4.40 -6.16 5.79
N ASP A 221 3.25 -5.52 5.86
CA ASP A 221 2.01 -6.11 6.38
C ASP A 221 1.15 -6.70 5.25
N TYR A 222 1.71 -6.98 4.06
CA TYR A 222 0.98 -7.49 2.89
C TYR A 222 0.07 -8.70 3.17
N ASN A 223 0.57 -9.71 3.89
CA ASN A 223 -0.24 -10.88 4.22
C ASN A 223 -1.38 -10.53 5.17
N TYR A 224 -1.13 -9.66 6.16
CA TYR A 224 -2.19 -9.20 7.06
C TYR A 224 -3.26 -8.45 6.29
N ASP A 225 -2.86 -7.51 5.44
CA ASP A 225 -3.74 -6.69 4.61
C ASP A 225 -4.59 -7.57 3.69
N LYS A 226 -3.99 -8.58 3.05
CA LYS A 226 -4.70 -9.57 2.23
C LYS A 226 -5.78 -10.29 3.03
N GLU A 227 -5.45 -10.82 4.22
CA GLU A 227 -6.44 -11.45 5.09
C GLU A 227 -7.50 -10.46 5.59
N SER A 228 -7.13 -9.20 5.80
CA SER A 228 -8.05 -8.13 6.20
C SER A 228 -9.03 -7.77 5.09
N THR A 229 -8.64 -7.89 3.81
CA THR A 229 -9.61 -7.75 2.73
C THR A 229 -10.70 -8.83 2.82
N ASN A 230 -10.31 -10.10 2.96
CA ASN A 230 -11.27 -11.20 3.12
C ASN A 230 -12.15 -11.02 4.35
N TYR A 231 -11.59 -10.54 5.46
CA TYR A 231 -12.31 -10.21 6.68
C TYR A 231 -13.42 -9.18 6.44
N SER A 232 -13.16 -8.15 5.62
CA SER A 232 -14.08 -7.05 5.35
C SER A 232 -15.13 -7.35 4.26
N ARG A 233 -15.13 -8.53 3.64
CA ARG A 233 -16.01 -8.89 2.51
C ARG A 233 -17.49 -8.70 2.84
N ASP A 234 -17.94 -9.27 3.95
CA ASP A 234 -19.35 -9.28 4.33
C ASP A 234 -19.83 -7.85 4.68
N ALA A 235 -18.92 -7.04 5.22
CA ALA A 235 -19.19 -5.64 5.51
C ALA A 235 -19.32 -4.78 4.25
N LEU A 236 -18.48 -5.02 3.22
CA LEU A 236 -18.64 -4.35 1.93
C LEU A 236 -19.94 -4.75 1.24
N GLU A 237 -20.28 -6.04 1.24
CA GLU A 237 -21.58 -6.52 0.71
C GLU A 237 -22.75 -5.82 1.42
N THR A 238 -22.70 -5.78 2.76
CA THR A 238 -23.73 -5.12 3.59
C THR A 238 -23.84 -3.63 3.27
N THR A 239 -22.71 -2.93 3.14
CA THR A 239 -22.67 -1.51 2.77
C THR A 239 -23.34 -1.28 1.41
N LEU A 240 -22.96 -2.04 0.38
CA LEU A 240 -23.53 -1.93 -0.95
C LEU A 240 -25.04 -2.23 -0.97
N ARG A 241 -25.45 -3.26 -0.23
CA ARG A 241 -26.86 -3.64 -0.08
C ARG A 241 -27.68 -2.52 0.55
N LYS A 242 -27.18 -1.92 1.63
CA LYS A 242 -27.86 -0.82 2.34
C LYS A 242 -28.03 0.42 1.46
N ILE A 243 -27.02 0.76 0.65
CA ILE A 243 -27.13 1.85 -0.33
C ILE A 243 -28.19 1.51 -1.39
N ALA A 244 -28.19 0.27 -1.89
CA ALA A 244 -29.11 -0.15 -2.94
C ALA A 244 -30.57 -0.29 -2.46
N GLU A 245 -30.79 -0.58 -1.17
CA GLU A 245 -32.12 -0.63 -0.55
C GLU A 245 -32.80 0.75 -0.49
N ASP A 246 -32.03 1.85 -0.49
CA ASP A 246 -32.60 3.20 -0.42
C ASP A 246 -33.35 3.55 -1.72
N PRO A 247 -34.66 3.86 -1.67
CA PRO A 247 -35.47 4.13 -2.86
C PRO A 247 -35.06 5.40 -3.60
N ARG A 248 -34.31 6.31 -2.95
CA ARG A 248 -33.83 7.53 -3.56
C ARG A 248 -32.66 7.24 -4.48
N VAL A 249 -31.79 6.28 -4.14
CA VAL A 249 -30.65 5.89 -4.98
C VAL A 249 -31.16 5.24 -6.26
N LYS A 250 -30.70 5.78 -7.40
CA LYS A 250 -30.98 5.22 -8.73
C LYS A 250 -29.90 4.27 -9.21
N ASP A 251 -28.65 4.58 -8.88
CA ASP A 251 -27.50 3.99 -9.54
C ASP A 251 -26.27 4.09 -8.62
N ILE A 252 -25.47 3.04 -8.62
CA ILE A 252 -24.29 2.85 -7.78
C ILE A 252 -23.14 2.45 -8.71
N THR A 253 -22.10 3.27 -8.74
CA THR A 253 -20.83 2.92 -9.35
C THR A 253 -19.83 2.54 -8.25
N VAL A 254 -19.20 1.38 -8.37
CA VAL A 254 -18.13 0.97 -7.45
C VAL A 254 -16.79 1.17 -8.12
N MET A 255 -15.90 1.92 -7.49
CA MET A 255 -14.53 2.13 -7.94
C MET A 255 -13.56 1.51 -6.93
N ALA A 256 -12.73 0.58 -7.37
CA ALA A 256 -11.83 -0.14 -6.50
C ALA A 256 -10.39 -0.10 -7.02
N HIS A 257 -9.44 0.22 -6.15
CA HIS A 257 -8.02 0.30 -6.51
C HIS A 257 -7.24 -0.91 -6.00
N SER A 258 -6.36 -1.47 -6.84
CA SER A 258 -5.36 -2.46 -6.43
C SER A 258 -5.99 -3.64 -5.68
N MET A 259 -5.54 -3.93 -4.45
CA MET A 259 -6.09 -5.00 -3.61
C MET A 259 -7.56 -4.79 -3.23
N GLY A 260 -8.06 -3.55 -3.26
CA GLY A 260 -9.50 -3.27 -3.10
C GLY A 260 -10.35 -3.87 -4.21
N SER A 261 -9.77 -4.12 -5.40
CA SER A 261 -10.45 -4.80 -6.50
C SER A 261 -10.76 -6.26 -6.16
N TRP A 262 -9.84 -6.96 -5.50
CA TRP A 262 -10.08 -8.33 -4.99
C TRP A 262 -11.31 -8.34 -4.06
N LEU A 263 -11.30 -7.47 -3.06
CA LEU A 263 -12.38 -7.34 -2.08
C LEU A 263 -13.73 -7.06 -2.76
N THR A 264 -13.73 -6.13 -3.72
CA THR A 264 -14.94 -5.72 -4.44
C THR A 264 -15.53 -6.86 -5.25
N VAL A 265 -14.72 -7.54 -6.05
CA VAL A 265 -15.20 -8.66 -6.89
C VAL A 265 -15.70 -9.81 -6.02
N GLU A 266 -15.02 -10.08 -4.90
CA GLU A 266 -15.41 -11.12 -3.97
C GLU A 266 -16.74 -10.80 -3.25
N ALA A 267 -16.97 -9.54 -2.84
CA ALA A 267 -18.24 -9.11 -2.25
C ALA A 267 -19.41 -9.19 -3.25
N LEU A 268 -19.18 -8.81 -4.51
CA LEU A 268 -20.20 -8.90 -5.58
C LEU A 268 -20.51 -10.37 -5.94
N ARG A 269 -19.50 -11.23 -6.00
CA ARG A 269 -19.69 -12.68 -6.16
C ARG A 269 -20.52 -13.24 -5.02
N GLN A 270 -20.23 -12.87 -3.77
CA GLN A 270 -20.99 -13.31 -2.62
C GLN A 270 -22.46 -12.87 -2.69
N MET A 271 -22.70 -11.59 -3.05
CA MET A 271 -24.04 -11.07 -3.29
C MET A 271 -24.79 -11.89 -4.34
N ALA A 272 -24.14 -12.17 -5.47
CA ALA A 272 -24.74 -12.95 -6.55
C ALA A 272 -25.06 -14.40 -6.15
N ILE A 273 -24.21 -15.03 -5.33
CA ILE A 273 -24.48 -16.38 -4.81
C ILE A 273 -25.68 -16.38 -3.87
N ARG A 274 -25.75 -15.38 -2.98
CA ARG A 274 -26.81 -15.23 -1.99
C ARG A 274 -28.15 -14.89 -2.64
N ASP A 275 -28.14 -13.94 -3.57
CA ASP A 275 -29.35 -13.32 -4.12
C ASP A 275 -29.69 -13.80 -5.54
N LYS A 276 -28.89 -14.72 -6.09
CA LYS A 276 -28.95 -15.20 -7.49
C LYS A 276 -28.65 -14.14 -8.56
N ARG A 277 -28.27 -12.94 -8.15
CA ARG A 277 -27.88 -11.80 -9.01
C ARG A 277 -27.16 -10.74 -8.19
N VAL A 278 -26.40 -9.87 -8.86
CA VAL A 278 -25.99 -8.59 -8.24
C VAL A 278 -27.19 -7.64 -8.21
N ASN A 279 -27.24 -6.71 -7.25
CA ASN A 279 -28.30 -5.70 -7.22
C ASN A 279 -28.24 -4.83 -8.50
N PRO A 280 -29.34 -4.65 -9.27
CA PRO A 280 -29.32 -3.92 -10.53
C PRO A 280 -29.00 -2.43 -10.41
N LYS A 281 -29.09 -1.85 -9.20
CA LYS A 281 -28.60 -0.49 -8.96
C LYS A 281 -27.08 -0.42 -9.00
N ILE A 282 -26.37 -1.51 -8.72
CA ILE A 282 -24.92 -1.61 -8.92
C ILE A 282 -24.72 -1.88 -10.40
N SER A 283 -24.50 -0.81 -11.16
CA SER A 283 -24.54 -0.85 -12.63
C SER A 283 -23.15 -0.88 -13.25
N ASP A 284 -22.18 -0.22 -12.60
CA ASP A 284 -20.80 -0.10 -13.07
C ASP A 284 -19.80 -0.43 -11.96
N VAL A 285 -18.75 -1.16 -12.34
CA VAL A 285 -17.59 -1.46 -11.51
C VAL A 285 -16.31 -1.08 -12.26
N ILE A 286 -15.55 -0.15 -11.70
CA ILE A 286 -14.27 0.32 -12.21
C ILE A 286 -13.16 -0.28 -11.33
N LEU A 287 -12.32 -1.14 -11.92
CA LEU A 287 -11.16 -1.72 -11.24
C LEU A 287 -9.89 -1.03 -11.73
N ALA A 288 -9.25 -0.23 -10.88
CA ALA A 288 -8.05 0.50 -11.21
C ALA A 288 -6.80 -0.26 -10.76
N SER A 289 -5.92 -0.59 -11.72
CA SER A 289 -4.70 -1.39 -11.51
C SER A 289 -4.94 -2.62 -10.61
N PRO A 290 -5.93 -3.48 -10.93
CA PRO A 290 -6.40 -4.51 -10.01
C PRO A 290 -5.29 -5.50 -9.62
N ASP A 291 -5.06 -5.62 -8.31
CA ASP A 291 -4.20 -6.66 -7.72
C ASP A 291 -5.03 -7.91 -7.46
N LEU A 292 -5.53 -8.49 -8.56
CA LEU A 292 -6.38 -9.67 -8.58
C LEU A 292 -5.83 -10.63 -9.62
N ASP A 293 -5.73 -11.90 -9.26
CA ASP A 293 -5.36 -12.97 -10.17
C ASP A 293 -6.40 -13.12 -11.30
N VAL A 294 -5.94 -13.29 -12.54
CA VAL A 294 -6.82 -13.34 -13.72
C VAL A 294 -7.73 -14.57 -13.72
N ASP A 295 -7.22 -15.73 -13.30
CA ASP A 295 -7.99 -16.97 -13.24
C ASP A 295 -9.01 -16.91 -12.11
N VAL A 296 -8.63 -16.32 -10.98
CA VAL A 296 -9.56 -16.05 -9.87
C VAL A 296 -10.66 -15.10 -10.33
N PHE A 297 -10.31 -13.99 -10.97
CA PHE A 297 -11.30 -13.05 -11.52
C PHE A 297 -12.25 -13.76 -12.47
N SER A 298 -11.75 -14.57 -13.40
CA SER A 298 -12.57 -15.34 -14.36
C SER A 298 -13.56 -16.26 -13.66
N LYS A 299 -13.12 -16.97 -12.60
CA LYS A 299 -14.00 -17.82 -11.78
C LYS A 299 -15.04 -17.02 -11.01
N GLN A 300 -14.65 -15.92 -10.39
CA GLN A 300 -15.56 -15.06 -9.63
C GLN A 300 -16.59 -14.40 -10.56
N TYR A 301 -16.15 -13.94 -11.73
CA TYR A 301 -17.00 -13.36 -12.78
C TYR A 301 -18.07 -14.33 -13.25
N ARG A 302 -17.69 -15.56 -13.61
CA ARG A 302 -18.64 -16.61 -13.99
C ARG A 302 -19.62 -16.94 -12.87
N ALA A 303 -19.16 -16.94 -11.61
CA ALA A 303 -20.00 -17.21 -10.46
C ALA A 303 -21.02 -16.09 -10.17
N MET A 304 -20.80 -14.86 -10.67
CA MET A 304 -21.80 -13.79 -10.60
C MET A 304 -23.03 -14.05 -11.50
N GLY A 305 -22.92 -14.97 -12.46
CA GLY A 305 -23.98 -15.27 -13.42
C GLY A 305 -24.14 -14.15 -14.46
N LYS A 306 -25.25 -14.16 -15.20
CA LYS A 306 -25.54 -13.19 -16.27
C LYS A 306 -25.96 -11.80 -15.77
N ASP A 307 -26.48 -11.72 -14.54
CA ASP A 307 -27.04 -10.51 -13.95
C ASP A 307 -25.96 -9.83 -13.10
N HIS A 308 -24.92 -9.36 -13.78
CA HIS A 308 -23.72 -8.73 -13.19
C HIS A 308 -23.57 -7.27 -13.69
N PRO A 309 -22.86 -6.41 -12.94
CA PRO A 309 -22.58 -5.04 -13.38
C PRO A 309 -21.64 -5.01 -14.59
N ARG A 310 -21.58 -3.88 -15.29
CA ARG A 310 -20.54 -3.63 -16.29
C ARG A 310 -19.19 -3.46 -15.62
N PHE A 311 -18.17 -4.13 -16.13
CA PHE A 311 -16.80 -3.98 -15.62
C PHE A 311 -15.95 -3.12 -16.54
N THR A 312 -15.12 -2.29 -15.93
CA THR A 312 -14.06 -1.56 -16.63
C THR A 312 -12.76 -1.67 -15.88
N LEU A 313 -11.72 -2.08 -16.59
CA LEU A 313 -10.39 -2.30 -16.04
C LEU A 313 -9.45 -1.20 -16.50
N PHE A 314 -8.79 -0.52 -15.59
CA PHE A 314 -7.64 0.30 -15.92
C PHE A 314 -6.38 -0.53 -15.68
N THR A 315 -5.62 -0.77 -16.74
CA THR A 315 -4.44 -1.64 -16.72
C THR A 315 -3.19 -0.83 -17.04
N SER A 316 -2.03 -1.28 -16.58
CA SER A 316 -0.75 -0.69 -16.92
C SER A 316 0.33 -1.76 -16.86
N ARG A 317 0.94 -2.10 -17.99
CA ARG A 317 1.97 -3.16 -18.09
C ARG A 317 3.28 -2.78 -17.39
N ASP A 318 3.55 -1.49 -17.26
CA ASP A 318 4.71 -0.92 -16.59
C ASP A 318 4.49 -0.66 -15.08
N ASP A 319 3.38 -1.13 -14.51
CA ASP A 319 3.05 -0.99 -13.09
C ASP A 319 4.06 -1.74 -12.20
N ARG A 320 4.83 -1.00 -11.40
CA ARG A 320 5.90 -1.58 -10.60
C ARG A 320 5.40 -2.24 -9.33
N ALA A 321 4.28 -1.77 -8.77
CA ALA A 321 3.69 -2.31 -7.55
C ALA A 321 3.10 -3.69 -7.82
N LEU A 322 2.38 -3.85 -8.92
CA LEU A 322 1.83 -5.14 -9.33
C LEU A 322 2.93 -6.15 -9.66
N ARG A 323 4.10 -5.73 -10.20
CA ARG A 323 5.25 -6.65 -10.36
C ARG A 323 5.74 -7.21 -9.03
N ALA A 324 5.76 -6.38 -7.98
CA ALA A 324 6.12 -6.86 -6.64
C ALA A 324 5.06 -7.83 -6.09
N SER A 325 3.78 -7.53 -6.29
CA SER A 325 2.68 -8.42 -5.87
C SER A 325 2.72 -9.78 -6.59
N ARG A 326 3.01 -9.80 -7.90
CA ARG A 326 3.25 -11.03 -8.68
C ARG A 326 4.34 -11.88 -8.07
N PHE A 327 5.49 -11.26 -7.75
CA PHE A 327 6.60 -11.96 -7.14
C PHE A 327 6.21 -12.60 -5.79
N ILE A 328 5.53 -11.84 -4.92
CA ILE A 328 5.06 -12.34 -3.62
C ILE A 328 4.04 -13.48 -3.78
N SER A 329 3.24 -13.44 -4.84
CA SER A 329 2.13 -14.38 -5.07
C SER A 329 2.49 -15.54 -6.00
N GLY A 330 3.77 -15.90 -6.11
CA GLY A 330 4.22 -17.07 -6.86
C GLY A 330 4.29 -16.86 -8.37
N ASN A 331 4.51 -15.62 -8.82
CA ASN A 331 4.68 -15.22 -10.22
C ASN A 331 3.44 -15.43 -11.11
N VAL A 332 2.24 -15.34 -10.54
CA VAL A 332 0.98 -15.44 -11.29
C VAL A 332 0.55 -14.09 -11.84
N ASP A 333 0.00 -14.05 -13.05
CA ASP A 333 -0.41 -12.81 -13.72
C ASP A 333 -1.52 -12.07 -12.95
N ARG A 334 -1.37 -10.73 -12.88
CA ARG A 334 -2.37 -9.85 -12.29
C ARG A 334 -3.22 -9.22 -13.36
N LEU A 335 -4.51 -9.11 -13.09
CA LEU A 335 -5.51 -8.48 -13.93
C LEU A 335 -5.11 -7.06 -14.34
N GLY A 336 -4.43 -6.31 -13.45
CA GLY A 336 -3.97 -4.95 -13.75
C GLY A 336 -2.76 -4.86 -14.70
N GLN A 337 -2.13 -5.99 -15.04
CA GLN A 337 -0.93 -6.04 -15.91
C GLN A 337 -1.13 -6.84 -17.19
N ILE A 338 -2.34 -7.33 -17.46
CA ILE A 338 -2.62 -8.03 -18.71
C ILE A 338 -2.41 -7.10 -19.90
N ASP A 339 -2.02 -7.68 -21.02
CA ASP A 339 -2.10 -7.00 -22.30
C ASP A 339 -3.48 -7.31 -22.92
N PRO A 340 -4.40 -6.33 -23.00
CA PRO A 340 -5.74 -6.58 -23.52
C PRO A 340 -5.76 -6.85 -25.03
N SER A 341 -4.65 -6.60 -25.75
CA SER A 341 -4.58 -6.79 -27.20
C SER A 341 -4.17 -8.20 -27.63
N VAL A 342 -3.71 -9.05 -26.70
CA VAL A 342 -3.19 -10.39 -27.00
C VAL A 342 -4.15 -11.49 -26.56
N GLU A 343 -4.11 -12.63 -27.26
CA GLU A 343 -4.84 -13.82 -26.85
C GLU A 343 -4.16 -14.52 -25.67
N PRO A 344 -4.94 -15.15 -24.76
CA PRO A 344 -6.39 -15.32 -24.81
C PRO A 344 -7.19 -14.15 -24.21
N TYR A 345 -6.53 -13.11 -23.68
CA TYR A 345 -7.19 -12.06 -22.92
C TYR A 345 -8.14 -11.23 -23.77
N ARG A 346 -7.74 -10.85 -24.99
CA ARG A 346 -8.56 -10.06 -25.92
C ARG A 346 -9.94 -10.69 -26.12
N SER A 347 -10.00 -11.93 -26.60
CA SER A 347 -11.27 -12.61 -26.86
C SER A 347 -12.06 -12.88 -25.58
N GLN A 348 -11.40 -13.17 -24.46
CA GLN A 348 -12.08 -13.41 -23.18
C GLN A 348 -12.74 -12.14 -22.63
N LEU A 349 -12.06 -10.99 -22.69
CA LEU A 349 -12.58 -9.71 -22.24
C LEU A 349 -13.70 -9.22 -23.14
N GLU A 350 -13.53 -9.32 -24.47
CA GLU A 350 -14.56 -8.99 -25.47
C GLU A 350 -15.83 -9.82 -25.26
N THR A 351 -15.69 -11.14 -25.13
CA THR A 351 -16.82 -12.06 -24.92
C THR A 351 -17.52 -11.80 -23.58
N ALA A 352 -16.76 -11.43 -22.56
CA ALA A 352 -17.31 -11.09 -21.25
C ALA A 352 -17.98 -9.71 -21.24
N GLY A 353 -17.82 -8.88 -22.27
CA GLY A 353 -18.31 -7.50 -22.28
C GLY A 353 -17.57 -6.60 -21.29
N ILE A 354 -16.30 -6.91 -21.00
CA ILE A 354 -15.46 -6.15 -20.07
C ILE A 354 -14.70 -5.11 -20.87
N THR A 355 -14.84 -3.84 -20.48
CA THR A 355 -14.06 -2.77 -21.10
C THR A 355 -12.69 -2.68 -20.45
N VAL A 356 -11.63 -2.52 -21.24
CA VAL A 356 -10.28 -2.31 -20.71
C VAL A 356 -9.72 -1.01 -21.27
N ILE A 357 -9.09 -0.23 -20.41
CA ILE A 357 -8.33 0.96 -20.77
C ILE A 357 -6.86 0.71 -20.42
N ASP A 358 -5.99 0.74 -21.43
CA ASP A 358 -4.54 0.57 -21.24
C ASP A 358 -3.86 1.93 -20.96
N LEU A 359 -3.42 2.11 -19.72
CA LEU A 359 -2.69 3.29 -19.25
C LEU A 359 -1.17 3.14 -19.36
N THR A 360 -0.65 2.07 -19.99
CA THR A 360 0.79 1.79 -20.11
C THR A 360 1.56 2.98 -20.68
N GLN A 361 1.03 3.61 -21.72
CA GLN A 361 1.68 4.75 -22.40
C GLN A 361 1.52 6.09 -21.68
N LEU A 362 0.62 6.17 -20.68
CA LEU A 362 0.44 7.37 -19.89
C LEU A 362 1.55 7.49 -18.86
N LYS A 363 2.20 8.65 -18.85
CA LYS A 363 3.13 9.04 -17.79
C LYS A 363 2.34 9.72 -16.68
N ALA A 364 2.39 9.17 -15.47
CA ALA A 364 1.91 9.84 -14.28
C ALA A 364 3.09 10.16 -13.35
N GLY A 365 2.89 11.11 -12.45
CA GLY A 365 3.94 11.58 -11.54
C GLY A 365 4.30 10.60 -10.40
N ASP A 366 3.65 9.43 -10.31
CA ASP A 366 3.92 8.46 -9.26
C ASP A 366 5.04 7.50 -9.63
N SER A 367 6.00 7.30 -8.73
CA SER A 367 7.24 6.53 -8.97
C SER A 367 7.03 5.04 -9.24
N LEU A 368 5.83 4.52 -8.94
CA LEU A 368 5.44 3.12 -9.09
C LEU A 368 4.56 2.86 -10.31
N ASN A 369 4.10 3.89 -11.03
CA ASN A 369 3.16 3.73 -12.15
C ASN A 369 1.87 2.97 -11.78
N HIS A 370 1.47 3.02 -10.51
CA HIS A 370 0.35 2.26 -9.93
C HIS A 370 -0.88 3.14 -9.62
N GLY A 371 -0.65 4.45 -9.47
CA GLY A 371 -1.66 5.47 -9.18
C GLY A 371 -2.09 6.30 -10.40
N LYS A 372 -1.70 5.90 -11.62
CA LYS A 372 -1.96 6.67 -12.85
C LYS A 372 -3.42 7.10 -13.00
N PHE A 373 -4.35 6.23 -12.61
CA PHE A 373 -5.79 6.47 -12.70
C PHE A 373 -6.30 7.69 -11.92
N ALA A 374 -5.65 8.01 -10.79
CA ALA A 374 -6.03 9.13 -9.91
C ALA A 374 -5.08 10.32 -10.06
N ALA A 375 -3.85 10.09 -10.53
CA ALA A 375 -2.82 11.10 -10.69
C ALA A 375 -2.84 11.79 -12.07
N SER A 376 -3.42 11.16 -13.10
CA SER A 376 -3.60 11.77 -14.42
C SER A 376 -4.92 12.56 -14.45
N PRO A 377 -4.87 13.88 -14.71
CA PRO A 377 -6.06 14.70 -14.91
C PRO A 377 -6.98 14.14 -15.99
N GLU A 378 -6.42 13.61 -17.07
CA GLU A 378 -7.17 13.04 -18.19
C GLU A 378 -7.99 11.82 -17.76
N VAL A 379 -7.40 10.89 -16.99
CA VAL A 379 -8.11 9.71 -16.50
C VAL A 379 -9.14 10.07 -15.43
N VAL A 380 -8.86 11.07 -14.58
CA VAL A 380 -9.81 11.53 -13.58
C VAL A 380 -11.03 12.22 -14.21
N GLN A 381 -10.82 13.04 -15.24
CA GLN A 381 -11.90 13.63 -16.03
C GLN A 381 -12.73 12.56 -16.74
N LEU A 382 -12.08 11.51 -17.23
CA LEU A 382 -12.74 10.36 -17.87
C LEU A 382 -13.70 9.64 -16.90
N ILE A 383 -13.25 9.39 -15.67
CA ILE A 383 -14.11 8.85 -14.60
C ILE A 383 -15.33 9.77 -14.40
N GLY A 384 -15.13 11.07 -14.35
CA GLY A 384 -16.20 12.06 -14.26
C GLY A 384 -17.19 11.99 -15.41
N GLN A 385 -16.69 11.99 -16.65
CA GLN A 385 -17.53 11.89 -17.86
C GLN A 385 -18.37 10.62 -17.85
N ARG A 386 -17.79 9.47 -17.45
CA ARG A 386 -18.54 8.22 -17.29
C ARG A 386 -19.70 8.37 -16.32
N LEU A 387 -19.39 8.93 -15.15
CA LEU A 387 -20.32 9.09 -14.05
C LEU A 387 -21.41 10.13 -14.38
N VAL A 388 -21.19 11.01 -15.35
CA VAL A 388 -22.16 11.99 -15.86
C VAL A 388 -23.02 11.39 -16.98
N THR A 389 -22.42 10.74 -17.99
CA THR A 389 -23.14 10.26 -19.18
C THR A 389 -23.77 8.88 -19.01
N GLY A 390 -23.30 8.07 -18.05
CA GLY A 390 -23.74 6.69 -17.86
C GLY A 390 -23.38 5.74 -19.01
N GLN A 391 -22.43 6.14 -19.87
CA GLN A 391 -21.99 5.37 -21.03
C GLN A 391 -20.68 4.62 -20.76
N THR A 392 -20.46 3.53 -21.49
CA THR A 392 -19.19 2.79 -21.49
C THR A 392 -18.10 3.63 -22.13
N ILE A 393 -16.93 3.71 -21.48
CA ILE A 393 -15.78 4.49 -21.98
C ILE A 393 -14.81 3.59 -22.71
N THR A 394 -14.41 4.02 -23.90
CA THR A 394 -13.48 3.30 -24.78
C THR A 394 -12.14 4.05 -24.89
N ASP A 395 -11.09 3.35 -25.33
CA ASP A 395 -9.76 3.97 -25.55
C ASP A 395 -9.79 5.15 -26.52
N SER A 396 -10.78 5.20 -27.44
CA SER A 396 -10.99 6.31 -28.36
C SER A 396 -11.52 7.60 -27.71
N ASP A 397 -12.19 7.51 -26.55
CA ASP A 397 -12.67 8.67 -25.80
C ASP A 397 -11.53 9.39 -25.08
N ILE A 398 -10.42 8.68 -24.90
CA ILE A 398 -9.13 9.25 -24.51
C ILE A 398 -8.51 9.76 -25.82
N GLY A 399 -8.14 11.04 -25.91
CA GLY A 399 -7.50 11.66 -27.09
C GLY A 399 -6.12 11.08 -27.48
N LEU A 400 -5.87 9.80 -27.20
CA LEU A 400 -4.69 9.02 -27.53
C LEU A 400 -4.55 8.75 -29.03
N GLY A 401 -5.64 8.77 -29.80
CA GLY A 401 -5.61 8.53 -31.26
C GLY A 401 -4.83 9.59 -32.06
N GLU A 402 -4.78 10.84 -31.57
CA GLU A 402 -4.08 11.95 -32.24
C GLU A 402 -2.66 12.19 -31.71
N ARG A 403 -2.33 11.63 -30.54
CA ARG A 403 -1.01 11.80 -29.88
C ARG A 403 -0.09 10.59 -29.99
N LEU A 404 -0.53 9.53 -30.67
CA LEU A 404 0.29 8.36 -30.96
C LEU A 404 0.65 8.35 -32.45
N GLY A 405 1.83 8.87 -32.75
CA GLY A 405 2.40 8.87 -34.10
C GLY A 405 2.52 7.45 -34.66
N ALA A 406 2.14 7.33 -35.93
CA ALA A 406 2.17 6.12 -36.73
C ALA A 406 3.53 5.39 -36.66
N VAL A 407 3.51 4.08 -36.41
CA VAL A 407 4.60 3.20 -36.80
C VAL A 407 4.21 2.56 -38.12
N ALA A 408 4.73 3.12 -39.22
CA ALA A 408 4.72 2.48 -40.52
C ALA A 408 5.74 1.34 -40.54
N LEU A 409 5.29 0.14 -40.89
CA LEU A 409 6.12 -1.04 -41.07
C LEU A 409 7.05 -0.85 -42.28
N GLY A 410 8.36 -1.05 -42.08
CA GLY A 410 9.36 -1.10 -43.14
C GLY A 410 10.62 -1.83 -42.67
N THR A 411 10.96 -2.91 -43.35
CA THR A 411 12.00 -3.92 -43.08
C THR A 411 13.45 -3.41 -42.95
N ALA A 412 14.24 -3.95 -41.99
CA ALA A 412 15.46 -4.75 -42.23
C ALA A 412 16.30 -4.99 -40.94
N GLN A 413 16.53 -6.28 -40.64
CA GLN A 413 17.70 -6.93 -39.99
C GLN A 413 18.41 -6.30 -38.77
N GLY A 414 18.54 -7.12 -37.71
CA GLY A 414 19.69 -7.04 -36.79
C GLY A 414 19.41 -7.54 -35.37
N VAL A 415 19.82 -8.78 -35.09
CA VAL A 415 19.74 -9.45 -33.77
C VAL A 415 20.56 -8.72 -32.69
N GLY A 416 20.01 -8.64 -31.47
CA GLY A 416 20.76 -8.24 -30.28
C GLY A 416 19.95 -8.41 -29.00
N SER A 417 19.99 -9.59 -28.40
CA SER A 417 19.38 -9.89 -27.11
C SER A 417 20.05 -9.07 -25.99
N ALA A 418 19.36 -8.06 -25.46
CA ALA A 418 19.75 -7.41 -24.22
C ALA A 418 19.07 -8.13 -23.04
N ALA A 419 19.80 -8.99 -22.36
CA ALA A 419 19.38 -9.55 -21.08
C ALA A 419 19.32 -8.42 -20.04
N SER A 420 18.12 -8.02 -19.62
CA SER A 420 17.98 -7.12 -18.49
C SER A 420 18.24 -7.90 -17.20
N LEU A 421 19.42 -7.71 -16.61
CA LEU A 421 19.65 -8.09 -15.22
C LEU A 421 18.73 -7.23 -14.33
N VAL A 422 17.62 -7.81 -13.90
CA VAL A 422 16.75 -7.21 -12.88
C VAL A 422 17.49 -7.32 -11.56
N VAL A 423 18.14 -6.24 -11.15
CA VAL A 423 18.58 -6.09 -9.77
C VAL A 423 17.34 -5.78 -8.93
N SER A 424 16.87 -6.75 -8.17
CA SER A 424 15.88 -6.55 -7.11
C SER A 424 16.50 -5.70 -6.01
N ALA A 425 16.30 -4.39 -6.07
CA ALA A 425 16.53 -3.53 -4.92
C ALA A 425 15.46 -3.85 -3.84
N PRO A 426 15.80 -3.92 -2.55
CA PRO A 426 14.78 -4.09 -1.52
C PRO A 426 13.84 -2.88 -1.55
N ILE A 427 12.54 -3.12 -1.80
CA ILE A 427 11.47 -2.11 -1.64
C ILE A 427 11.45 -1.56 -0.19
N ALA A 428 12.12 -2.26 0.73
CA ALA A 428 12.25 -1.98 2.16
C ALA A 428 12.95 -0.66 2.56
N VAL A 429 13.66 0.05 1.67
CA VAL A 429 14.50 1.19 2.12
C VAL A 429 13.80 2.56 2.05
N PHE A 430 12.66 2.71 1.36
CA PHE A 430 12.12 4.05 1.06
C PHE A 430 10.59 4.26 1.18
N ASP A 431 9.80 3.35 1.76
CA ASP A 431 8.35 3.60 1.90
C ASP A 431 8.02 4.56 3.06
N PRO A 432 7.43 5.76 2.81
CA PRO A 432 7.08 6.70 3.87
C PRO A 432 5.98 6.18 4.80
N ASN A 433 5.07 5.33 4.31
CA ASN A 433 3.95 4.80 5.11
C ASN A 433 4.44 3.77 6.15
N THR A 434 5.26 2.81 5.72
CA THR A 434 5.92 1.87 6.63
C THR A 434 6.78 2.53 7.72
N ARG A 435 7.42 3.67 7.44
CA ARG A 435 8.19 4.40 8.46
C ARG A 435 7.31 4.96 9.58
N ARG A 436 6.06 5.35 9.27
CA ARG A 436 5.11 5.88 10.27
C ARG A 436 4.65 4.79 11.24
N THR A 437 4.36 3.61 10.72
CA THR A 437 3.78 2.50 11.50
C THR A 437 4.83 1.63 12.20
N TYR A 438 6.12 2.01 12.10
CA TYR A 438 7.24 1.27 12.65
C TYR A 438 7.21 1.13 14.18
N ASN A 439 6.81 2.18 14.91
CA ASN A 439 6.73 2.12 16.38
C ASN A 439 5.66 1.11 16.83
N GLU A 440 4.51 1.08 16.16
CA GLU A 440 3.46 0.08 16.41
C GLU A 440 3.92 -1.34 16.03
N GLN A 441 4.81 -1.49 15.05
CA GLN A 441 5.43 -2.77 14.70
C GLN A 441 6.40 -3.24 15.79
N ILE A 442 7.22 -2.34 16.35
CA ILE A 442 8.11 -2.66 17.48
C ILE A 442 7.30 -3.06 18.71
N ASP A 443 6.25 -2.32 19.06
CA ASP A 443 5.41 -2.61 20.21
C ASP A 443 4.67 -3.94 20.07
N ARG A 444 4.32 -4.34 18.83
CA ARG A 444 3.76 -5.66 18.54
C ARG A 444 4.80 -6.76 18.68
N PHE A 445 6.01 -6.56 18.12
CA PHE A 445 7.10 -7.52 18.26
C PHE A 445 7.48 -7.72 19.74
N GLY A 446 7.54 -6.64 20.53
CA GLY A 446 7.77 -6.69 21.97
C GLY A 446 6.71 -7.50 22.72
N ARG A 447 5.43 -7.36 22.35
CA ARG A 447 4.32 -8.15 22.93
C ARG A 447 4.36 -9.63 22.52
N THR A 448 4.69 -9.94 21.27
CA THR A 448 4.82 -11.33 20.79
C THR A 448 6.01 -12.04 21.43
N VAL A 449 7.16 -11.36 21.56
CA VAL A 449 8.35 -11.91 22.22
C VAL A 449 8.11 -12.04 23.73
N GLY A 450 7.53 -11.02 24.37
CA GLY A 450 7.16 -11.07 25.80
C GLY A 450 6.17 -12.18 26.14
N GLY A 451 5.18 -12.44 25.28
CA GLY A 451 4.24 -13.56 25.44
C GLY A 451 4.89 -14.94 25.26
N THR A 452 5.92 -15.04 24.42
CA THR A 452 6.66 -16.29 24.19
C THR A 452 7.62 -16.60 25.34
N VAL A 453 8.21 -15.59 25.99
CA VAL A 453 9.08 -15.77 27.16
C VAL A 453 8.28 -16.11 28.43
N SER A 454 7.08 -15.55 28.62
CA SER A 454 6.21 -15.93 29.75
C SER A 454 5.60 -17.34 29.63
N GLY A 455 5.41 -17.85 28.40
CA GLY A 455 4.94 -19.23 28.17
C GLY A 455 6.01 -20.32 28.37
N ALA A 456 7.30 -19.95 28.40
CA ALA A 456 8.42 -20.89 28.51
C ALA A 456 9.04 -20.97 29.92
N VAL A 457 8.61 -20.13 30.87
CA VAL A 457 9.09 -20.13 32.27
C VAL A 457 7.96 -20.44 33.28
N GLY A 458 6.75 -20.71 32.79
CA GLY A 458 5.62 -21.13 33.61
C GLY A 458 5.21 -22.57 33.32
N ASN A 459 5.92 -23.53 33.92
CA ASN A 459 5.42 -24.87 34.23
C ASN A 459 6.06 -25.36 35.53
#